data_AF-A0A1C2DHH4-F1
#
_entry.id   AF-A0A1C2DHH4-F1
#
_cell.length_a   1.000
_cell.length_b   1.000
_cell.length_c   1.000
_cell.angle_alpha   90.00
_cell.angle_beta   90.00
_cell.angle_gamma   90.00
#
_symmetry.space_group_name_H-M   'P 1'
#
loop_
_entity.id
_entity.type
_entity.pdbx_description
1 polymer ?
#
loop_
_entity_poly.entity_id
_entity_poly.type
_entity_poly.pdbx_seq_one_letter_code
_entity_poly.pdbx_strand_id
1 'polypeptide(L)'
;MQTEIERFAHVIFASNPNQRDFWLGRKALSAESLVERYNGLKPCLHGSDAHQTAKTGAPDGKRFSWLKGSPTFDTLRQACIDPAGRAFIGEEPPPYGNASEVISQIDITNAPWLKTPSLALNPGLIAVVGARGSGKTALADILAAGCDARGNAITGHSFLVRAQDYLQNAEVNITWCNGDTQASPLNQTTDDEFVYPRAR
;
A
#
# COMPACT_ATOMS: atom_id res chain seq x y z
N MET A 1 -7.73 -30.75 23.44
CA MET A 1 -8.57 -29.54 23.66
C MET A 1 -7.90 -28.24 23.19
N GLN A 2 -6.86 -27.70 23.85
CA GLN A 2 -6.28 -26.38 23.45
C GLN A 2 -5.75 -26.36 22.01
N THR A 3 -4.94 -27.34 21.62
CA THR A 3 -4.38 -27.43 20.25
C THR A 3 -5.47 -27.59 19.18
N GLU A 4 -6.59 -28.23 19.52
CA GLU A 4 -7.71 -28.39 18.57
C GLU A 4 -8.44 -27.06 18.34
N ILE A 5 -8.63 -26.28 19.41
CA ILE A 5 -9.20 -24.92 19.32
C ILE A 5 -8.26 -24.03 18.50
N GLU A 6 -6.96 -24.05 18.80
CA GLU A 6 -5.95 -23.29 18.07
C GLU A 6 -5.91 -23.70 16.59
N ARG A 7 -6.03 -24.99 16.28
CA ARG A 7 -6.09 -25.50 14.90
C ARG A 7 -7.33 -25.01 14.16
N PHE A 8 -8.49 -24.98 14.83
CA PHE A 8 -9.75 -24.48 14.26
C PHE A 8 -9.79 -22.95 14.10
N ALA A 9 -9.12 -22.21 14.99
CA ALA A 9 -9.17 -20.74 15.00
C ALA A 9 -8.48 -20.13 13.77
N HIS A 10 -9.07 -19.09 13.18
CA HIS A 10 -8.43 -18.34 12.09
C HIS A 10 -7.56 -17.19 12.60
N VAL A 11 -7.82 -16.71 13.82
CA VAL A 11 -7.14 -15.58 14.46
C VAL A 11 -6.79 -16.00 15.88
N ILE A 12 -5.61 -15.60 16.36
CA ILE A 12 -5.21 -15.81 17.75
C ILE A 12 -5.31 -14.50 18.50
N PHE A 13 -6.03 -14.51 19.62
CA PHE A 13 -6.14 -13.32 20.47
C PHE A 13 -4.93 -13.18 21.38
N ALA A 14 -3.93 -12.47 20.88
CA ALA A 14 -2.66 -12.24 21.54
C ALA A 14 -2.08 -10.89 21.15
N SER A 15 -1.58 -10.15 22.13
CA SER A 15 -0.85 -8.89 21.92
C SER A 15 0.66 -9.04 22.11
N ASN A 16 1.15 -10.18 22.57
CA ASN A 16 2.56 -10.39 22.83
C ASN A 16 3.35 -10.56 21.51
N PRO A 17 4.39 -9.74 21.24
CA PRO A 17 5.22 -9.87 20.04
C PRO A 17 5.83 -11.27 19.85
N ASN A 18 6.19 -11.96 20.93
CA ASN A 18 6.72 -13.33 20.85
C ASN A 18 5.67 -14.33 20.37
N GLN A 19 4.41 -14.17 20.78
CA GLN A 19 3.31 -15.02 20.29
C GLN A 19 3.02 -14.71 18.83
N ARG A 20 3.02 -13.43 18.45
CA ARG A 20 2.92 -13.03 17.04
C ARG A 20 4.00 -13.71 16.20
N ASP A 21 5.27 -13.58 16.58
CA ASP A 21 6.37 -14.18 15.83
C ASP A 21 6.31 -15.71 15.79
N PHE A 22 5.82 -16.34 16.86
CA PHE A 22 5.53 -17.78 16.85
C PHE A 22 4.48 -18.12 15.79
N TRP A 23 3.32 -17.46 15.78
CA TRP A 23 2.23 -17.75 14.82
C TRP A 23 2.55 -17.36 13.37
N LEU A 24 3.64 -16.62 13.16
CA LEU A 24 4.23 -16.32 11.85
C LEU A 24 5.37 -17.28 11.45
N GLY A 25 5.67 -18.30 12.25
CA GLY A 25 6.71 -19.29 11.94
C GLY A 25 8.15 -18.78 12.12
N ARG A 26 8.36 -17.76 12.96
CA ARG A 26 9.67 -17.08 13.15
C ARG A 26 10.36 -17.43 14.48
N LYS A 27 9.86 -18.44 15.20
CA LYS A 27 10.35 -18.84 16.53
C LYS A 27 10.53 -20.36 16.56
N ALA A 28 9.97 -21.02 17.58
CA ALA A 28 10.18 -22.43 17.87
C ALA A 28 9.67 -23.39 16.78
N LEU A 29 8.69 -22.97 15.98
CA LEU A 29 8.16 -23.73 14.85
C LEU A 29 8.34 -22.92 13.57
N SER A 30 8.65 -23.61 12.47
CA SER A 30 8.67 -23.01 11.13
C SER A 30 7.25 -22.81 10.60
N ALA A 31 7.13 -22.09 9.49
CA ALA A 31 5.85 -21.90 8.83
C ALA A 31 5.22 -23.23 8.39
N GLU A 32 6.03 -24.15 7.87
CA GLU A 32 5.59 -25.47 7.41
C GLU A 32 5.03 -26.30 8.58
N SER A 33 5.73 -26.31 9.72
CA SER A 33 5.27 -27.02 10.92
C SER A 33 3.96 -26.46 11.47
N LEU A 34 3.75 -25.13 11.37
CA LEU A 34 2.49 -24.51 11.79
C LEU A 34 1.34 -24.84 10.83
N VAL A 35 1.61 -24.90 9.52
CA VAL A 35 0.63 -25.34 8.53
C VAL A 35 0.17 -26.77 8.85
N GLU A 36 1.10 -27.68 9.09
CA GLU A 36 0.79 -29.08 9.41
C GLU A 36 0.00 -29.22 10.73
N ARG A 37 0.49 -28.59 11.81
CA ARG A 37 -0.06 -28.78 13.15
C ARG A 37 -1.32 -27.94 13.43
N TYR A 38 -1.37 -26.74 12.89
CA TYR A 38 -2.38 -25.72 13.24
C TYR A 38 -3.20 -25.23 12.05
N ASN A 39 -3.08 -25.85 10.88
CA ASN A 39 -3.82 -25.48 9.67
C ASN A 39 -3.52 -24.06 9.17
N GLY A 40 -2.29 -23.59 9.38
CA GLY A 40 -1.79 -22.35 8.80
C GLY A 40 -1.08 -21.44 9.79
N LEU A 41 -0.45 -20.41 9.23
CA LEU A 41 -0.05 -19.23 9.99
C LEU A 41 -1.31 -18.46 10.43
N LYS A 42 -1.24 -17.78 11.57
CA LYS A 42 -2.41 -17.09 12.13
C LYS A 42 -2.06 -15.65 12.51
N PRO A 43 -2.87 -14.66 12.12
CA PRO A 43 -2.68 -13.30 12.59
C PRO A 43 -2.97 -13.25 14.09
N CYS A 44 -2.18 -12.45 14.79
CA CYS A 44 -2.46 -12.07 16.17
C CYS A 44 -3.18 -10.72 16.16
N LEU A 45 -4.36 -10.67 16.77
CA LEU A 45 -5.15 -9.46 16.98
C LEU A 45 -5.59 -9.42 18.44
N HIS A 46 -5.90 -8.26 18.99
CA HIS A 46 -6.49 -8.20 20.31
C HIS A 46 -7.46 -7.02 20.45
N GLY A 47 -8.47 -7.20 21.29
CA GLY A 47 -9.43 -6.17 21.66
C GLY A 47 -9.13 -5.54 23.03
N SER A 48 -9.85 -4.47 23.35
CA SER A 48 -9.80 -3.87 24.68
C SER A 48 -10.64 -4.69 25.65
N ASP A 49 -10.03 -5.19 26.73
CA ASP A 49 -10.69 -5.85 27.87
C ASP A 49 -10.57 -4.98 29.14
N ALA A 50 -10.82 -3.68 28.96
CA ALA A 50 -10.63 -2.69 29.99
C ALA A 50 -11.81 -2.71 30.98
N HIS A 51 -11.50 -2.97 32.25
CA HIS A 51 -12.46 -2.91 33.36
C HIS A 51 -12.58 -1.49 33.97
N GLN A 52 -11.97 -0.49 33.31
CA GLN A 52 -11.97 0.91 33.70
C GLN A 52 -11.98 1.78 32.44
N THR A 53 -12.82 2.82 32.42
CA THR A 53 -12.99 3.71 31.26
C THR A 53 -11.68 4.36 30.81
N ALA A 54 -10.79 4.70 31.75
CA ALA A 54 -9.49 5.31 31.45
C ALA A 54 -8.53 4.38 30.66
N LYS A 55 -8.77 3.06 30.67
CA LYS A 55 -7.98 2.07 29.93
C LYS A 55 -8.65 1.61 28.63
N THR A 56 -9.86 2.07 28.34
CA THR A 56 -10.57 1.72 27.11
C THR A 56 -9.80 2.24 25.90
N GLY A 57 -9.46 1.36 24.97
CA GLY A 57 -8.66 1.71 23.79
C GLY A 57 -7.20 2.06 24.08
N ALA A 58 -6.70 1.83 25.31
CA ALA A 58 -5.31 2.06 25.70
C ALA A 58 -4.63 0.73 26.07
N PRO A 59 -4.21 -0.09 25.09
CA PRO A 59 -3.61 -1.39 25.36
C PRO A 59 -2.26 -1.26 26.08
N ASP A 60 -1.98 -2.19 26.98
CA ASP A 60 -0.71 -2.22 27.71
C ASP A 60 0.49 -2.27 26.75
N GLY A 61 1.48 -1.42 27.01
CA GLY A 61 2.66 -1.28 26.15
C GLY A 61 2.34 -0.76 24.74
N LYS A 62 1.20 -0.06 24.57
CA LYS A 62 0.73 0.52 23.30
C LYS A 62 0.64 -0.51 22.17
N ARG A 63 0.24 -1.75 22.49
CA ARG A 63 0.20 -2.87 21.55
C ARG A 63 -1.06 -2.85 20.68
N PHE A 64 -1.24 -1.84 19.85
CA PHE A 64 -2.41 -1.73 18.99
C PHE A 64 -2.45 -2.81 17.92
N SER A 65 -3.66 -3.22 17.52
CA SER A 65 -3.88 -4.13 16.39
C SER A 65 -4.06 -3.34 15.10
N TRP A 66 -3.08 -3.46 14.21
CA TRP A 66 -3.08 -2.82 12.90
C TRP A 66 -3.47 -3.84 11.84
N LEU A 67 -4.47 -3.50 11.03
CA LEU A 67 -4.91 -4.29 9.88
C LEU A 67 -4.73 -3.48 8.60
N LYS A 68 -4.10 -4.10 7.60
CA LYS A 68 -3.87 -3.46 6.30
C LYS A 68 -5.10 -3.61 5.39
N GLY A 69 -5.95 -2.60 5.40
CA GLY A 69 -7.10 -2.48 4.49
C GLY A 69 -8.18 -1.57 5.04
N SER A 70 -9.29 -1.45 4.31
CA SER A 70 -10.47 -0.72 4.75
C SER A 70 -11.15 -1.44 5.94
N PRO A 71 -11.95 -0.75 6.77
CA PRO A 71 -12.67 -1.37 7.89
C PRO A 71 -13.86 -2.22 7.41
N THR A 72 -13.58 -3.29 6.66
CA THR A 72 -14.55 -4.23 6.11
C THR A 72 -14.18 -5.65 6.52
N PHE A 73 -15.16 -6.56 6.44
CA PHE A 73 -14.92 -7.97 6.74
C PHE A 73 -13.86 -8.61 5.81
N ASP A 74 -13.77 -8.15 4.56
CA ASP A 74 -12.77 -8.70 3.64
C ASP A 74 -11.34 -8.43 4.12
N THR A 75 -11.06 -7.27 4.73
CA THR A 75 -9.75 -6.99 5.33
C THR A 75 -9.37 -8.02 6.41
N LEU A 76 -10.33 -8.45 7.24
CA LEU A 76 -10.09 -9.52 8.22
C LEU A 76 -9.77 -10.85 7.54
N ARG A 77 -10.53 -11.19 6.50
CA ARG A 77 -10.29 -12.41 5.71
C ARG A 77 -8.91 -12.38 5.03
N GLN A 78 -8.52 -11.24 4.44
CA GLN A 78 -7.20 -11.07 3.82
C GLN A 78 -6.08 -11.18 4.86
N ALA A 79 -6.28 -10.70 6.09
CA ALA A 79 -5.31 -10.86 7.17
C ALA A 79 -5.11 -12.31 7.60
N CYS A 80 -6.10 -13.19 7.43
CA CYS A 80 -5.92 -14.62 7.62
C CYS A 80 -5.15 -15.28 6.46
N ILE A 81 -5.19 -14.71 5.25
CA ILE A 81 -4.48 -15.22 4.06
C ILE A 81 -3.00 -14.81 4.10
N ASP A 82 -2.70 -13.55 4.46
CA ASP A 82 -1.34 -13.03 4.65
C ASP A 82 -1.18 -12.42 6.05
N PRO A 83 -1.01 -13.25 7.10
CA PRO A 83 -0.89 -12.77 8.47
C PRO A 83 0.29 -11.83 8.70
N ALA A 84 1.42 -12.09 8.05
CA ALA A 84 2.64 -11.32 8.25
C ALA A 84 2.57 -9.93 7.60
N GLY A 85 1.97 -9.83 6.41
CA GLY A 85 1.89 -8.59 5.64
C GLY A 85 0.66 -7.74 5.93
N ARG A 86 -0.36 -8.29 6.60
CA ARG A 86 -1.65 -7.60 6.81
C ARG A 86 -2.12 -7.47 8.26
N ALA A 87 -1.48 -8.14 9.22
CA ALA A 87 -1.74 -7.96 10.64
C ALA A 87 -0.47 -7.63 11.41
N PHE A 88 -0.53 -6.60 12.26
CA PHE A 88 0.58 -6.18 13.10
C PHE A 88 0.14 -5.80 14.49
N ILE A 89 0.99 -6.08 15.48
CA ILE A 89 0.81 -5.65 16.87
C ILE A 89 1.96 -4.74 17.24
N GLY A 90 1.66 -3.50 17.62
CA GLY A 90 2.67 -2.53 18.05
C GLY A 90 2.12 -1.12 18.19
N GLU A 91 2.98 -0.21 18.62
CA GLU A 91 2.63 1.21 18.83
C GLU A 91 2.23 1.91 17.54
N GLU A 92 3.00 1.71 16.49
CA GLU A 92 2.78 2.27 15.16
C GLU A 92 2.62 1.14 14.15
N PRO A 93 1.88 1.35 13.04
CA PRO A 93 1.84 0.38 11.96
C PRO A 93 3.24 0.22 11.34
N PRO A 94 3.54 -0.91 10.69
CA PRO A 94 4.80 -1.07 9.97
C PRO A 94 4.97 0.04 8.92
N PRO A 95 6.16 0.62 8.76
CA PRO A 95 6.39 1.67 7.78
C PRO A 95 6.18 1.15 6.36
N TYR A 96 5.56 1.97 5.51
CA TYR A 96 5.37 1.69 4.09
C TYR A 96 6.40 2.50 3.27
N GLY A 97 7.67 2.10 3.32
CA GLY A 97 8.76 2.84 2.66
C GLY A 97 8.99 4.25 3.23
N ASN A 98 9.84 5.03 2.57
CA ASN A 98 10.03 6.43 2.91
C ASN A 98 8.84 7.24 2.40
N ALA A 99 8.13 7.94 3.28
CA ALA A 99 6.91 8.68 2.90
C ALA A 99 7.14 9.77 1.83
N SER A 100 8.37 10.27 1.69
CA SER A 100 8.80 11.22 0.65
C SER A 100 8.98 10.60 -0.73
N GLU A 101 8.99 9.27 -0.83
CA GLU A 101 9.23 8.49 -2.07
C GLU A 101 7.99 7.67 -2.47
N VAL A 102 6.89 7.80 -1.73
CA VAL A 102 5.67 7.03 -1.96
C VAL A 102 4.53 7.96 -2.31
N ILE A 103 3.93 7.73 -3.48
CA ILE A 103 2.80 8.52 -3.99
C ILE A 103 1.52 8.09 -3.26
N SER A 104 0.78 9.06 -2.74
CA SER A 104 -0.56 8.85 -2.15
C SER A 104 -1.69 9.23 -3.11
N GLN A 105 -1.46 10.16 -4.02
CA GLN A 105 -2.49 10.63 -4.96
C GLN A 105 -1.87 11.18 -6.24
N ILE A 106 -2.58 10.99 -7.35
CA ILE A 106 -2.32 11.64 -8.63
C ILE A 106 -3.58 12.37 -9.08
N ASP A 107 -3.41 13.63 -9.48
CA ASP A 107 -4.45 14.47 -10.07
C ASP A 107 -3.99 15.00 -11.42
N ILE A 108 -4.82 14.89 -12.45
CA ILE A 108 -4.53 15.34 -13.81
C ILE A 108 -5.53 16.46 -14.14
N THR A 109 -5.01 17.65 -14.35
CA THR A 109 -5.81 18.86 -14.59
C THR A 109 -5.76 19.24 -16.07
N ASN A 110 -6.72 20.08 -16.50
CA ASN A 110 -6.82 20.59 -17.87
C ASN A 110 -6.86 19.50 -18.97
N ALA A 111 -7.33 18.30 -18.62
CA ALA A 111 -7.53 17.17 -19.54
C ALA A 111 -9.00 16.73 -19.55
N PRO A 112 -9.93 17.51 -20.15
CA PRO A 112 -11.38 17.25 -20.07
C PRO A 112 -11.81 15.93 -20.73
N TRP A 113 -10.96 15.36 -21.58
CA TRP A 113 -11.17 14.07 -22.22
C TRP A 113 -10.91 12.87 -21.28
N LEU A 114 -10.27 13.10 -20.13
CA LEU A 114 -9.91 12.05 -19.18
C LEU A 114 -11.08 11.76 -18.24
N LYS A 115 -11.52 10.49 -18.20
CA LYS A 115 -12.66 10.07 -17.37
C LYS A 115 -12.34 10.01 -15.87
N THR A 116 -11.08 9.76 -15.53
CA THR A 116 -10.63 9.58 -14.14
C THR A 116 -9.45 10.53 -13.89
N PRO A 117 -9.73 11.83 -13.65
CA PRO A 117 -8.69 12.83 -13.46
C PRO A 117 -8.01 12.72 -12.09
N SER A 118 -8.63 12.07 -11.10
CA SER A 118 -8.07 11.91 -9.76
C SER A 118 -8.04 10.44 -9.37
N LEU A 119 -6.92 9.99 -8.82
CA LEU A 119 -6.74 8.62 -8.35
C LEU A 119 -5.92 8.60 -7.07
N ALA A 120 -6.53 8.11 -5.98
CA ALA A 120 -5.82 7.78 -4.76
C ALA A 120 -5.04 6.47 -4.93
N LEU A 121 -3.81 6.44 -4.43
CA LEU A 121 -2.90 5.30 -4.53
C LEU A 121 -2.57 4.77 -3.13
N ASN A 122 -2.48 3.45 -3.00
CA ASN A 122 -2.03 2.82 -1.74
C ASN A 122 -0.50 2.70 -1.70
N PRO A 123 0.14 2.85 -0.53
CA PRO A 123 1.61 2.84 -0.37
C PRO A 123 2.21 1.42 -0.42
N GLY A 124 1.69 0.56 -1.30
CA GLY A 124 2.11 -0.83 -1.43
C GLY A 124 1.94 -1.31 -2.85
N LEU A 125 1.56 -2.57 -3.01
CA LEU A 125 1.34 -3.12 -4.35
C LEU A 125 0.06 -2.54 -4.97
N ILE A 126 0.20 -1.98 -6.16
CA ILE A 126 -0.91 -1.56 -7.03
C ILE A 126 -0.83 -2.40 -8.30
N ALA A 127 -1.93 -3.06 -8.66
CA ALA A 127 -2.04 -3.82 -9.89
C ALA A 127 -2.92 -3.06 -10.89
N VAL A 128 -2.33 -2.62 -12.01
CA VAL A 128 -3.05 -1.92 -13.08
C VAL A 128 -3.44 -2.94 -14.17
N VAL A 129 -4.74 -3.24 -14.27
CA VAL A 129 -5.28 -4.25 -15.20
C VAL A 129 -6.30 -3.64 -16.17
N GLY A 130 -6.45 -4.25 -17.35
CA GLY A 130 -7.42 -3.80 -18.36
C GLY A 130 -7.11 -4.29 -19.78
N ALA A 131 -8.04 -4.11 -20.71
CA ALA A 131 -7.89 -4.53 -22.11
C ALA A 131 -6.79 -3.76 -22.87
N ARG A 132 -6.39 -4.24 -24.05
CA ARG A 132 -5.48 -3.49 -24.94
C ARG A 132 -6.10 -2.13 -25.28
N GLY A 133 -5.32 -1.06 -25.17
CA GLY A 133 -5.81 0.30 -25.42
C GLY A 133 -6.59 0.94 -24.28
N SER A 134 -6.70 0.31 -23.11
CA SER A 134 -7.44 0.85 -21.95
C SER A 134 -6.73 1.99 -21.19
N GLY A 135 -5.61 2.52 -21.70
CA GLY A 135 -4.88 3.62 -21.06
C GLY A 135 -3.84 3.24 -20.00
N LYS A 136 -3.49 1.96 -19.84
CA LYS A 136 -2.48 1.52 -18.83
C LYS A 136 -1.10 2.18 -19.04
N THR A 137 -0.59 2.15 -20.28
CA THR A 137 0.66 2.81 -20.65
C THR A 137 0.56 4.32 -20.48
N ALA A 138 -0.61 4.91 -20.76
CA ALA A 138 -0.83 6.35 -20.54
C ALA A 138 -0.71 6.71 -19.06
N LEU A 139 -1.32 5.94 -18.16
CA LEU A 139 -1.18 6.14 -16.72
C LEU A 139 0.28 6.00 -16.27
N ALA A 140 1.00 5.00 -16.75
CA ALA A 140 2.41 4.81 -16.43
C ALA A 140 3.28 6.00 -16.89
N ASP A 141 3.08 6.47 -18.13
CA ASP A 141 3.81 7.61 -18.67
C ASP A 141 3.49 8.91 -17.91
N ILE A 142 2.22 9.12 -17.53
CA ILE A 142 1.80 10.29 -16.74
C ILE A 142 2.42 10.24 -15.33
N LEU A 143 2.43 9.06 -14.68
CA LEU A 143 3.08 8.89 -13.37
C LEU A 143 4.58 9.16 -13.45
N ALA A 144 5.24 8.64 -14.49
CA ALA A 144 6.65 8.92 -14.74
C ALA A 144 6.91 10.42 -14.93
N ALA A 145 6.08 11.11 -15.71
CA ALA A 145 6.16 12.56 -15.89
C ALA A 145 5.93 13.36 -14.59
N GLY A 146 5.03 12.92 -13.73
CA GLY A 146 4.76 13.56 -12.45
C GLY A 146 5.84 13.33 -11.38
N CYS A 147 6.68 12.32 -11.57
CA CYS A 147 7.78 11.97 -10.66
C CYS A 147 9.17 12.36 -11.19
N ASP A 148 9.22 13.11 -12.29
CA ASP A 148 10.44 13.44 -13.05
C ASP A 148 11.29 12.20 -13.38
N ALA A 149 10.60 11.11 -13.69
CA ALA A 149 11.16 9.81 -14.02
C ALA A 149 10.87 9.44 -15.49
N ARG A 150 10.78 10.42 -16.39
CA ARG A 150 10.53 10.19 -17.83
C ARG A 150 11.69 9.43 -18.47
N GLY A 151 12.90 9.59 -17.90
CA GLY A 151 14.12 8.93 -18.34
C GLY A 151 14.66 9.49 -19.66
N ASN A 152 15.81 8.99 -20.11
CA ASN A 152 16.54 9.54 -21.26
C ASN A 152 15.91 9.24 -22.63
N ALA A 153 14.78 8.52 -22.69
CA ALA A 153 14.21 8.05 -23.95
C ALA A 153 12.68 7.99 -23.91
N ILE A 154 12.02 9.16 -23.92
CA ILE A 154 10.65 9.22 -24.42
C ILE A 154 10.71 8.87 -25.92
N THR A 155 10.46 7.60 -26.22
CA THR A 155 10.37 7.12 -27.60
C THR A 155 9.07 7.60 -28.26
N GLY A 156 9.00 7.59 -29.59
CA GLY A 156 7.76 7.92 -30.32
C GLY A 156 6.56 7.03 -30.00
N HIS A 157 6.75 5.94 -29.23
CA HIS A 157 5.68 5.08 -28.76
C HIS A 157 5.03 5.54 -27.45
N SER A 158 5.62 6.50 -26.74
CA SER A 158 5.04 7.07 -25.52
C SER A 158 3.69 7.71 -25.78
N PHE A 159 2.79 7.57 -24.82
CA PHE A 159 1.51 8.26 -24.80
C PHE A 159 1.70 9.78 -24.85
N LEU A 160 2.68 10.33 -24.12
CA LEU A 160 2.92 11.77 -24.05
C LEU A 160 3.24 12.38 -25.43
N VAL A 161 3.99 11.65 -26.27
CA VAL A 161 4.29 12.05 -27.65
C VAL A 161 3.06 11.90 -28.53
N ARG A 162 2.38 10.76 -28.45
CA ARG A 162 1.25 10.45 -29.34
C ARG A 162 0.01 11.29 -29.08
N ALA A 163 -0.16 11.80 -27.87
CA ALA A 163 -1.30 12.60 -27.44
C ALA A 163 -0.95 14.08 -27.23
N GLN A 164 0.20 14.55 -27.72
CA GLN A 164 0.74 15.90 -27.47
C GLN A 164 -0.28 17.02 -27.73
N ASP A 165 -1.06 16.92 -28.81
CA ASP A 165 -2.11 17.89 -29.16
C ASP A 165 -3.19 18.05 -28.07
N TYR A 166 -3.43 17.01 -27.28
CA TYR A 166 -4.41 16.98 -26.19
C TYR A 166 -3.80 17.29 -24.81
N LEU A 167 -2.47 17.43 -24.74
CA LEU A 167 -1.72 17.61 -23.49
C LEU A 167 -1.13 19.01 -23.34
N GLN A 168 -1.32 19.91 -24.32
CA GLN A 168 -0.67 21.23 -24.36
C GLN A 168 -0.82 22.04 -23.07
N ASN A 169 -1.99 21.96 -22.42
CA ASN A 169 -2.27 22.66 -21.16
C ASN A 169 -2.46 21.70 -19.97
N ALA A 170 -2.30 20.39 -20.20
CA ALA A 170 -2.53 19.37 -19.19
C ALA A 170 -1.35 19.27 -18.23
N GLU A 171 -1.65 19.09 -16.95
CA GLU A 171 -0.67 19.01 -15.88
C GLU A 171 -0.99 17.81 -14.98
N VAL A 172 0.05 17.17 -14.48
CA VAL A 172 -0.06 16.13 -13.46
C VAL A 172 0.44 16.69 -12.13
N ASN A 173 -0.36 16.48 -11.09
CA ASN A 173 -0.09 16.84 -9.71
C ASN A 173 0.06 15.55 -8.90
N ILE A 174 1.23 15.34 -8.32
CA ILE A 174 1.57 14.20 -7.47
C ILE A 174 1.55 14.66 -6.02
N THR A 175 0.79 13.97 -5.18
CA THR A 175 0.87 14.11 -3.72
C THR A 175 1.60 12.90 -3.14
N TRP A 176 2.61 13.17 -2.32
CA TRP A 176 3.42 12.17 -1.63
C TRP A 176 2.84 11.86 -0.24
N CYS A 177 3.14 10.68 0.32
CA CYS A 177 2.65 10.28 1.65
C CYS A 177 3.13 11.19 2.79
N ASN A 178 4.21 11.96 2.61
CA ASN A 178 4.66 12.97 3.57
C ASN A 178 3.87 14.30 3.48
N GLY A 179 2.94 14.42 2.52
CA GLY A 179 2.14 15.62 2.27
C GLY A 179 2.75 16.59 1.26
N ASP A 180 3.96 16.33 0.74
CA ASP A 180 4.54 17.13 -0.33
C ASP A 180 3.68 17.01 -1.59
N THR A 181 3.64 18.09 -2.38
CA THR A 181 2.97 18.12 -3.67
C THR A 181 3.93 18.58 -4.76
N GLN A 182 3.80 18.00 -5.94
CA GLN A 182 4.59 18.36 -7.12
C GLN A 182 3.70 18.45 -8.35
N ALA A 183 3.82 19.54 -9.10
CA ALA A 183 3.13 19.76 -10.36
C ALA A 183 4.13 19.67 -11.52
N SER A 184 3.80 18.86 -12.53
CA SER A 184 4.61 18.70 -13.74
C SER A 184 3.73 18.80 -14.99
N PRO A 185 4.10 19.62 -15.99
CA PRO A 185 3.34 19.70 -17.24
C PRO A 185 3.50 18.42 -18.07
N LEU A 186 2.42 17.99 -18.73
CA LEU A 186 2.40 16.76 -19.54
C LEU A 186 2.83 16.96 -21.00
N ASN A 187 3.00 18.21 -21.44
CA ASN A 187 3.50 18.55 -22.77
C ASN A 187 5.04 18.52 -22.87
N GLN A 188 5.74 18.41 -21.73
CA GLN A 188 7.20 18.33 -21.68
C GLN A 188 7.66 16.88 -21.87
N THR A 189 8.61 16.70 -22.78
CA THR A 189 9.16 15.38 -23.16
C THR A 189 10.60 15.17 -22.72
N THR A 190 11.15 16.07 -21.92
CA THR A 190 12.52 16.01 -21.38
C THR A 190 12.50 16.34 -19.90
N ASP A 191 13.24 15.59 -19.10
CA ASP A 191 13.52 15.96 -17.71
C ASP A 191 14.73 16.91 -17.68
N ASP A 192 14.76 17.84 -16.73
CA ASP A 192 15.93 18.71 -16.51
C ASP A 192 17.09 17.88 -15.94
N GLU A 193 18.32 18.08 -16.43
CA GLU A 193 19.50 17.27 -16.03
C GLU A 193 19.84 17.35 -14.53
N PHE A 194 19.26 18.31 -13.80
CA PHE A 194 19.48 18.53 -12.38
C PHE A 194 18.32 18.03 -11.49
N VAL A 195 17.33 17.35 -12.07
CA VAL A 195 16.19 16.82 -11.31
C VAL A 195 16.44 15.37 -10.95
N TYR A 196 16.41 15.07 -9.65
CA TYR A 196 16.55 13.71 -9.14
C TYR A 196 15.16 13.10 -8.90
N PRO A 197 14.80 11.99 -9.57
CA PRO A 197 13.49 11.39 -9.40
C PRO A 197 13.31 10.86 -7.97
N ARG A 198 12.19 11.23 -7.35
CA ARG A 198 11.80 10.78 -6.00
C ARG A 198 11.25 9.36 -5.97
N ALA A 199 10.82 8.83 -7.13
CA ALA A 199 10.34 7.47 -7.30
C ALA A 199 11.24 6.73 -8.31
N ARG A 200 11.52 5.45 -8.06
CA ARG A 200 12.34 4.57 -8.92
C ARG A 200 11.56 3.32 -9.29
#